data_AF-A0A7G7LDJ9-F1
#
_entry.id   AF-A0A7G7LDJ9-F1
#
_cell.length_a   1.000
_cell.length_b   1.000
_cell.length_c   1.000
_cell.angle_alpha   90.00
_cell.angle_beta   90.00
_cell.angle_gamma   90.00
#
_symmetry.space_group_name_H-M   'P 1'
#
loop_
_entity.id
_entity.type
_entity.pdbx_description
1 polymer ?
#
loop_
_entity_poly.entity_id
_entity_poly.type
_entity_poly.pdbx_seq_one_letter_code
_entity_poly.pdbx_strand_id
1 'polypeptide(L)'
;MTLYTLTGAGHRGMEAGVRAVVAGGDGDKAATGGVVVATLEQGFWRERARALVGGQEWVFGKETGDLGARLSADPEHTTRMRAVRTSFWTSRHEVDLEGVLVQVQGGARNRVWTVDGQQIGTSGRIGFWSPTPTLTLREDVPLHHAVFLVWLDFTFTRRNNQAAAAAAT
;
A
#
# COMPACT_ATOMS: atom_id res chain seq x y z
N MET A 1 8.22 -6.56 14.63
CA MET A 1 7.88 -5.66 13.50
C MET A 1 8.23 -6.38 12.22
N THR A 2 7.34 -6.37 11.23
CA THR A 2 7.51 -7.06 9.94
C THR A 2 7.73 -6.05 8.82
N LEU A 3 8.78 -6.25 8.04
CA LEU A 3 9.04 -5.49 6.81
C LEU A 3 8.18 -6.06 5.68
N TYR A 4 7.42 -5.22 5.00
CA TYR A 4 6.72 -5.56 3.77
C TYR A 4 7.35 -4.81 2.60
N THR A 5 7.62 -5.52 1.50
CA THR A 5 8.21 -4.97 0.29
C THR A 5 7.29 -5.23 -0.90
N LEU A 6 6.93 -4.18 -1.64
CA LEU A 6 6.20 -4.31 -2.90
C LEU A 6 7.19 -4.35 -4.06
N THR A 7 7.38 -5.52 -4.65
CA THR A 7 8.41 -5.73 -5.67
C THR A 7 8.08 -5.04 -7.00
N GLY A 8 9.05 -5.04 -7.91
CA GLY A 8 8.81 -4.74 -9.32
C GLY A 8 7.75 -5.67 -9.92
N ALA A 9 7.09 -5.21 -10.98
CA ALA A 9 6.16 -6.05 -11.75
C ALA A 9 6.94 -7.14 -12.51
N GLY A 10 6.39 -8.35 -12.60
CA GLY A 10 7.05 -9.51 -13.22
C GLY A 10 8.21 -10.09 -12.41
N HIS A 11 8.40 -9.66 -11.17
CA HIS A 11 9.50 -10.16 -10.31
C HIS A 11 9.23 -11.59 -9.83
N ARG A 12 10.29 -12.38 -9.59
CA ARG A 12 10.20 -13.77 -9.07
C ARG A 12 9.31 -14.72 -9.90
N GLY A 13 9.33 -14.60 -11.22
CA GLY A 13 8.55 -15.46 -12.11
C GLY A 13 7.05 -15.15 -12.13
N MET A 14 6.65 -14.00 -11.56
CA MET A 14 5.29 -13.49 -11.69
C MET A 14 5.02 -13.05 -13.13
N GLU A 15 3.75 -13.06 -13.52
CA GLU A 15 3.32 -12.53 -14.81
C GLU A 15 3.64 -11.05 -14.96
N ALA A 16 3.74 -10.60 -16.22
CA ALA A 16 3.93 -9.18 -16.52
C ALA A 16 2.78 -8.36 -15.92
N GLY A 17 3.11 -7.28 -15.21
CA GLY A 17 2.11 -6.43 -14.53
C GLY A 17 1.71 -6.88 -13.12
N VAL A 18 2.08 -8.09 -12.70
CA VAL A 18 1.85 -8.60 -11.35
C VAL A 18 3.05 -8.27 -10.45
N ARG A 19 2.77 -7.70 -9.27
CA ARG A 19 3.76 -7.39 -8.23
C ARG A 19 3.57 -8.31 -7.04
N ALA A 20 4.65 -8.76 -6.42
CA ALA A 20 4.57 -9.49 -5.16
C ALA A 20 4.62 -8.52 -3.98
N VAL A 21 3.86 -8.81 -2.94
CA VAL A 21 4.07 -8.29 -1.60
C VAL A 21 4.83 -9.36 -0.82
N VAL A 22 6.03 -9.01 -0.37
CA VAL A 22 6.93 -9.92 0.33
C VAL A 22 7.07 -9.48 1.78
N ALA A 23 6.85 -10.39 2.72
CA ALA A 23 7.08 -10.18 4.15
C ALA A 23 8.48 -10.68 4.54
N GLY A 24 9.19 -9.87 5.33
CA GLY A 24 10.57 -10.12 5.77
C GLY A 24 11.61 -9.92 4.66
N GLY A 25 12.69 -10.68 4.75
CA GLY A 25 13.83 -10.65 3.84
C GLY A 25 14.93 -9.66 4.22
N ASP A 26 15.99 -9.64 3.42
CA ASP A 26 17.27 -8.99 3.73
C ASP A 26 17.27 -7.46 3.53
N GLY A 27 16.10 -6.86 3.30
CA GLY A 27 15.97 -5.42 3.05
C GLY A 27 16.54 -4.97 1.70
N ASP A 28 16.64 -5.87 0.72
CA ASP A 28 16.99 -5.56 -0.66
C ASP A 28 15.74 -5.38 -1.56
N LYS A 29 15.93 -4.87 -2.78
CA LYS A 29 14.82 -4.66 -3.73
C LYS A 29 14.16 -5.96 -4.19
N ALA A 30 14.88 -7.08 -4.12
CA ALA A 30 14.37 -8.38 -4.51
C ALA A 30 13.61 -9.07 -3.37
N ALA A 31 13.62 -8.47 -2.17
CA ALA A 31 13.19 -9.00 -0.89
C ALA A 31 13.74 -10.41 -0.63
N THR A 32 15.02 -10.64 -0.96
CA THR A 32 15.70 -11.95 -0.83
C THR A 32 15.51 -12.52 0.57
N GLY A 33 15.25 -13.83 0.67
CA GLY A 33 14.95 -14.51 1.93
C GLY A 33 13.52 -14.25 2.50
N GLY A 34 12.77 -13.31 1.93
CA GLY A 34 11.39 -13.04 2.33
C GLY A 34 10.34 -13.94 1.66
N VAL A 35 9.16 -14.03 2.28
CA VAL A 35 8.04 -14.87 1.85
C VAL A 35 7.01 -14.04 1.09
N VAL A 36 6.56 -14.53 -0.08
CA VAL A 36 5.45 -13.90 -0.81
C VAL A 36 4.16 -14.14 -0.04
N VAL A 37 3.50 -13.06 0.38
CA VAL A 37 2.26 -13.12 1.18
C VAL A 37 1.03 -12.63 0.42
N ALA A 38 1.24 -11.87 -0.66
CA ALA A 38 0.18 -11.47 -1.58
C ALA A 38 0.74 -11.16 -2.97
N THR A 39 -0.15 -11.13 -3.95
CA THR A 39 0.13 -10.57 -5.29
C THR A 39 -0.80 -9.40 -5.56
N LEU A 40 -0.32 -8.44 -6.34
CA LEU A 40 -1.05 -7.26 -6.79
C LEU A 40 -0.97 -7.16 -8.30
N GLU A 41 -2.09 -7.34 -8.97
CA GLU A 41 -2.25 -7.10 -10.40
C GLU A 41 -2.79 -5.67 -10.59
N GLN A 42 -2.02 -4.82 -11.25
CA GLN A 42 -2.51 -3.46 -11.55
C GLN A 42 -3.58 -3.51 -12.63
N GLY A 43 -4.73 -2.92 -12.34
CA GLY A 43 -5.77 -2.74 -13.35
C GLY A 43 -5.38 -1.72 -14.40
N PHE A 44 -6.08 -1.75 -15.54
CA PHE A 44 -5.91 -0.80 -16.65
C PHE A 44 -6.06 0.67 -16.22
N TRP A 45 -6.83 0.91 -15.14
CA TRP A 45 -6.96 2.20 -14.49
C TRP A 45 -5.88 2.38 -13.42
N ARG A 46 -5.12 3.47 -13.55
CA ARG A 46 -3.89 3.73 -12.77
C ARG A 46 -4.05 3.54 -11.26
N GLU A 47 -5.21 3.73 -10.65
CA GLU A 47 -5.43 3.60 -9.19
C GLU A 47 -6.36 2.44 -8.81
N ARG A 48 -6.30 1.34 -9.57
CA ARG A 48 -7.02 0.11 -9.26
C ARG A 48 -6.06 -1.07 -9.26
N ALA A 49 -6.24 -2.00 -8.33
CA ALA A 49 -5.48 -3.24 -8.28
C ALA A 49 -6.37 -4.39 -7.82
N ARG A 50 -6.13 -5.59 -8.33
CA ARG A 50 -6.62 -6.83 -7.74
C ARG A 50 -5.53 -7.41 -6.88
N ALA A 51 -5.86 -7.78 -5.65
CA ALA A 51 -4.93 -8.39 -4.72
C ALA A 51 -5.38 -9.81 -4.38
N LEU A 52 -4.48 -10.78 -4.46
CA LEU A 52 -4.71 -12.10 -3.88
C LEU A 52 -3.98 -12.16 -2.54
N VAL A 53 -4.73 -12.17 -1.43
CA VAL A 53 -4.19 -12.12 -0.07
C VAL A 53 -4.68 -13.34 0.69
N GLY A 54 -3.79 -14.23 1.11
CA GLY A 54 -4.18 -15.44 1.85
C GLY A 54 -5.25 -16.29 1.14
N GLY A 55 -5.29 -16.27 -0.20
CA GLY A 55 -6.30 -16.97 -1.01
C GLY A 55 -7.61 -16.20 -1.22
N GLN A 56 -7.77 -15.01 -0.63
CA GLN A 56 -8.92 -14.14 -0.86
C GLN A 56 -8.60 -13.07 -1.90
N GLU A 57 -9.50 -12.87 -2.85
CA GLU A 57 -9.36 -11.81 -3.84
C GLU A 57 -9.97 -10.51 -3.33
N TRP A 58 -9.15 -9.47 -3.30
CA TRP A 58 -9.53 -8.10 -2.96
C TRP A 58 -9.45 -7.21 -4.19
N VAL A 59 -10.37 -6.24 -4.27
CA VAL A 59 -10.35 -5.18 -5.26
C VAL A 59 -10.02 -3.88 -4.54
N PHE A 60 -8.85 -3.33 -4.85
CA PHE A 60 -8.42 -2.01 -4.38
C PHE A 60 -8.68 -1.00 -5.48
N GLY A 61 -9.20 0.17 -5.12
CA GLY A 61 -9.59 1.13 -6.14
C GLY A 61 -9.96 2.49 -5.58
N LYS A 62 -10.15 3.43 -6.48
CA LYS A 62 -10.84 4.68 -6.15
C LYS A 62 -12.35 4.44 -6.23
N GLU A 63 -13.07 4.74 -5.16
CA GLU A 63 -14.53 4.66 -5.08
C GLU A 63 -15.07 5.99 -4.52
N THR A 64 -15.95 6.66 -5.27
CA THR A 64 -16.57 7.94 -4.86
C THR A 64 -15.60 9.04 -4.39
N GLY A 65 -14.35 9.04 -4.87
CA GLY A 65 -13.35 10.07 -4.55
C GLY A 65 -12.22 9.59 -3.64
N ASP A 66 -12.48 8.57 -2.83
CA ASP A 66 -11.54 8.01 -1.86
C ASP A 66 -10.91 6.71 -2.36
N LEU A 67 -9.81 6.30 -1.74
CA LEU A 67 -9.22 4.99 -2.01
C LEU A 67 -9.86 3.97 -1.09
N GLY A 68 -10.35 2.86 -1.62
CA GLY A 68 -11.03 1.83 -0.87
C GLY A 68 -10.60 0.43 -1.26
N ALA A 69 -11.02 -0.52 -0.44
CA ALA A 69 -10.87 -1.94 -0.69
C ALA A 69 -12.14 -2.69 -0.32
N ARG A 70 -12.42 -3.73 -1.11
CA ARG A 70 -13.52 -4.66 -0.91
C ARG A 70 -13.11 -6.07 -1.31
N LEU A 71 -13.81 -7.09 -0.84
CA LEU A 71 -13.65 -8.41 -1.42
C LEU A 71 -14.22 -8.42 -2.83
N SER A 72 -13.63 -9.21 -3.72
CA SER A 72 -14.14 -9.39 -5.09
C SER A 72 -15.57 -9.94 -5.08
N ALA A 73 -15.87 -10.81 -4.12
CA ALA A 73 -17.18 -11.40 -3.88
C ALA A 73 -18.21 -10.43 -3.25
N ASP A 74 -17.78 -9.31 -2.66
CA ASP A 74 -18.71 -8.32 -2.12
C ASP A 74 -19.39 -7.55 -3.28
N PRO A 75 -20.62 -7.04 -3.08
CA PRO A 75 -21.27 -6.13 -4.02
C PRO A 75 -20.38 -4.93 -4.37
N GLU A 76 -20.55 -4.37 -5.58
CA GLU A 76 -19.64 -3.35 -6.11
C GLU A 76 -19.48 -2.11 -5.22
N HIS A 77 -20.48 -1.78 -4.41
CA HIS A 77 -20.53 -0.62 -3.52
C HIS A 77 -20.20 -0.91 -2.05
N THR A 78 -19.72 -2.11 -1.77
CA THR A 78 -19.26 -2.44 -0.42
C THR A 78 -17.85 -1.92 -0.24
N THR A 79 -17.59 -1.11 0.77
CA THR A 79 -16.25 -0.67 1.14
C THR A 79 -15.91 -1.22 2.52
N ARG A 80 -14.94 -2.13 2.61
CA ARG A 80 -14.47 -2.72 3.88
C ARG A 80 -13.35 -1.92 4.52
N MET A 81 -12.45 -1.40 3.68
CA MET A 81 -11.40 -0.48 4.12
C MET A 81 -11.44 0.77 3.25
N ARG A 82 -11.14 1.92 3.85
CA ARG A 82 -11.24 3.22 3.18
C ARG A 82 -10.15 4.15 3.66
N ALA A 83 -9.50 4.84 2.74
CA ALA A 83 -8.56 5.91 3.00
C ALA A 83 -9.12 7.23 2.49
N VAL A 84 -9.41 8.13 3.44
CA VAL A 84 -9.96 9.46 3.20
C VAL A 84 -8.86 10.49 3.42
N ARG A 85 -8.75 11.46 2.53
CA ARG A 85 -7.85 12.60 2.73
C ARG A 85 -8.52 13.61 3.65
N THR A 86 -7.96 13.82 4.84
CA THR A 86 -8.53 14.74 5.83
C THR A 86 -7.99 16.16 5.71
N SER A 87 -6.87 16.37 5.01
CA SER A 87 -6.31 17.70 4.80
C SER A 87 -5.64 17.84 3.44
N PHE A 88 -5.98 18.93 2.74
CA PHE A 88 -5.32 19.28 1.49
C PHE A 88 -3.89 19.76 1.70
N TRP A 89 -3.61 20.52 2.76
CA TRP A 89 -2.30 21.14 3.01
C TRP A 89 -1.28 20.21 3.68
N THR A 90 -1.70 19.31 4.58
CA THR A 90 -0.76 18.55 5.44
C THR A 90 -0.50 17.11 4.98
N SER A 91 -1.02 16.70 3.81
CA SER A 91 -0.94 15.30 3.33
C SER A 91 -1.42 14.25 4.36
N ARG A 92 -2.30 14.66 5.28
CA ARG A 92 -2.90 13.77 6.28
C ARG A 92 -4.02 12.97 5.67
N HIS A 93 -4.05 11.69 6.01
CA HIS A 93 -5.08 10.76 5.63
C HIS A 93 -5.55 10.01 6.87
N GLU A 94 -6.82 9.64 6.86
CA GLU A 94 -7.41 8.68 7.78
C GLU A 94 -7.72 7.41 7.01
N VAL A 95 -7.36 6.27 7.58
CA VAL A 95 -7.59 4.96 6.98
C VAL A 95 -8.42 4.12 7.94
N ASP A 96 -9.65 3.84 7.57
CA ASP A 96 -10.51 2.86 8.24
C ASP A 96 -10.13 1.46 7.77
N LEU A 97 -9.65 0.63 8.69
CA LEU A 97 -9.32 -0.78 8.51
C LEU A 97 -10.37 -1.65 9.22
N GLU A 98 -11.58 -1.73 8.65
CA GLU A 98 -12.69 -2.52 9.21
C GLU A 98 -13.04 -2.13 10.65
N GLY A 99 -13.11 -0.82 10.93
CA GLY A 99 -13.42 -0.25 12.24
C GLY A 99 -12.20 0.21 13.03
N VAL A 100 -10.98 -0.09 12.57
CA VAL A 100 -9.74 0.42 13.17
C VAL A 100 -9.28 1.68 12.42
N LEU A 101 -9.37 2.84 13.08
CA LEU A 101 -8.97 4.11 12.49
C LEU A 101 -7.45 4.31 12.59
N VAL A 102 -6.77 4.26 11.45
CA VAL A 102 -5.35 4.55 11.32
C VAL A 102 -5.13 5.97 10.80
N GLN A 103 -4.38 6.74 11.56
CA GLN A 103 -3.93 8.07 11.16
C GLN A 103 -2.63 7.96 10.37
N VAL A 104 -2.54 8.71 9.27
CA VAL A 104 -1.37 8.72 8.40
C VAL A 104 -0.81 10.13 8.33
N GLN A 105 0.41 10.28 8.80
CA GLN A 105 1.15 11.53 8.69
C GLN A 105 2.27 11.39 7.66
N GLY A 106 2.14 12.12 6.55
CA GLY A 106 3.19 12.22 5.54
C GLY A 106 4.28 13.20 5.97
N GLY A 107 5.54 12.73 5.96
CA GLY A 107 6.73 13.56 6.00
C GLY A 107 7.37 13.72 4.62
N ALA A 108 8.53 14.38 4.56
CA ALA A 108 9.24 14.62 3.30
C ALA A 108 9.76 13.33 2.62
N ARG A 109 10.02 12.27 3.40
CA ARG A 109 10.63 11.02 2.88
C ARG A 109 9.87 9.75 3.25
N ASN A 110 9.16 9.76 4.38
CA ASN A 110 8.45 8.62 4.94
C ASN A 110 7.07 9.04 5.44
N ARG A 111 6.20 8.04 5.65
CA ARG A 111 4.90 8.18 6.30
C ARG A 111 4.92 7.40 7.60
N VAL A 112 4.31 7.95 8.64
CA VAL A 112 4.10 7.28 9.92
C VAL A 112 2.62 6.96 10.05
N TRP A 113 2.34 5.73 10.47
CA TRP A 113 1.00 5.17 10.62
C TRP A 113 0.74 4.96 12.10
N THR A 114 -0.33 5.51 12.64
CA THR A 114 -0.66 5.44 14.07
C THR A 114 -2.10 5.01 14.31
N VAL A 115 -2.34 4.27 15.39
CA VAL A 115 -3.66 3.95 15.95
C VAL A 115 -3.66 4.46 17.38
N ASP A 116 -4.65 5.28 17.75
CA ASP A 116 -4.74 5.90 19.08
C ASP A 116 -3.43 6.56 19.56
N GLY A 117 -2.73 7.21 18.62
CA GLY A 117 -1.44 7.86 18.86
C GLY A 117 -0.23 6.91 18.96
N GLN A 118 -0.43 5.60 18.94
CA GLN A 118 0.64 4.61 18.94
C GLN A 118 1.06 4.28 17.51
N GLN A 119 2.37 4.31 17.24
CA GLN A 119 2.90 3.95 15.94
C GLN A 119 2.70 2.46 15.64
N ILE A 120 2.00 2.17 14.55
CA ILE A 120 1.82 0.81 14.02
C ILE A 120 2.75 0.50 12.86
N GLY A 121 3.29 1.53 12.21
CA GLY A 121 4.27 1.33 11.16
C GLY A 121 4.83 2.60 10.54
N THR A 122 5.80 2.40 9.67
CA THR A 122 6.55 3.45 8.99
C THR A 122 6.88 3.02 7.58
N SER A 123 6.66 3.91 6.61
CA SER A 123 7.05 3.63 5.22
C SER A 123 8.52 3.94 4.95
N GLY A 124 9.08 3.20 4.01
CA GLY A 124 10.48 3.25 3.62
C GLY A 124 10.64 3.04 2.12
N ARG A 125 11.90 3.11 1.66
CA ARG A 125 12.26 2.88 0.26
C ARG A 125 13.59 2.17 0.19
N ILE A 126 13.70 1.17 -0.68
CA ILE A 126 14.96 0.48 -0.96
C ILE A 126 15.51 0.89 -2.32
N GLY A 127 16.76 1.34 -2.29
CA GLY A 127 17.63 1.67 -3.42
C GLY A 127 17.34 2.98 -4.15
N PHE A 128 18.29 3.37 -5.00
CA PHE A 128 18.47 4.78 -5.42
C PHE A 128 17.75 5.14 -6.73
N TRP A 129 18.00 4.39 -7.82
CA TRP A 129 17.48 4.75 -9.16
C TRP A 129 16.01 4.42 -9.39
N SER A 130 15.57 3.28 -8.84
CA SER A 130 14.18 2.80 -8.90
C SER A 130 13.78 2.38 -7.49
N PRO A 131 13.45 3.34 -6.60
CA PRO A 131 13.16 3.05 -5.21
C PRO A 131 11.96 2.13 -5.10
N THR A 132 12.16 1.00 -4.41
CA THR A 132 11.09 0.02 -4.14
C THR A 132 10.43 0.41 -2.82
N PRO A 133 9.11 0.66 -2.78
CA PRO A 133 8.45 1.08 -1.56
C PRO A 133 8.42 -0.09 -0.56
N THR A 134 8.66 0.24 0.70
CA THR A 134 8.55 -0.68 1.81
C THR A 134 7.69 -0.11 2.91
N LEU A 135 7.16 -0.99 3.74
CA LEU A 135 6.37 -0.62 4.90
C LEU A 135 6.71 -1.56 6.04
N THR A 136 7.23 -1.03 7.14
CA THR A 136 7.46 -1.81 8.36
C THR A 136 6.24 -1.64 9.26
N LEU A 137 5.57 -2.74 9.60
CA LEU A 137 4.36 -2.75 10.44
C LEU A 137 4.59 -3.60 11.70
N ARG A 138 3.77 -3.40 12.72
CA ARG A 138 3.68 -4.32 13.85
C ARG A 138 3.18 -5.70 13.39
N GLU A 139 3.55 -6.73 14.13
CA GLU A 139 3.20 -8.12 13.81
C GLU A 139 1.73 -8.46 14.07
N ASP A 140 1.04 -7.64 14.85
CA ASP A 140 -0.38 -7.79 15.16
C ASP A 140 -1.30 -7.16 14.10
N VAL A 141 -0.76 -6.50 13.08
CA VAL A 141 -1.53 -5.98 11.95
C VAL A 141 -1.98 -7.15 11.05
N PRO A 142 -3.28 -7.36 10.83
CA PRO A 142 -3.78 -8.40 9.93
C PRO A 142 -3.17 -8.30 8.53
N LEU A 143 -2.95 -9.44 7.88
CA LEU A 143 -2.24 -9.48 6.60
C LEU A 143 -2.93 -8.66 5.50
N HIS A 144 -4.26 -8.74 5.38
CA HIS A 144 -5.01 -7.97 4.37
C HIS A 144 -4.97 -6.46 4.65
N HIS A 145 -4.95 -6.06 5.92
CA HIS A 145 -4.69 -4.66 6.30
C HIS A 145 -3.28 -4.25 5.88
N ALA A 146 -2.26 -5.04 6.19
CA ALA A 146 -0.88 -4.75 5.81
C ALA A 146 -0.72 -4.58 4.28
N VAL A 147 -1.32 -5.48 3.50
CA VAL A 147 -1.29 -5.42 2.02
C VAL A 147 -2.00 -4.17 1.49
N PHE A 148 -3.15 -3.79 2.07
CA PHE A 148 -3.85 -2.57 1.71
C PHE A 148 -3.01 -1.32 2.02
N LEU A 149 -2.37 -1.25 3.19
CA LEU A 149 -1.49 -0.14 3.57
C LEU A 149 -0.25 -0.02 2.66
N VAL A 150 0.34 -1.15 2.23
CA VAL A 150 1.42 -1.17 1.23
C VAL A 150 0.96 -0.58 -0.10
N TRP A 151 -0.23 -0.97 -0.57
CA TRP A 151 -0.81 -0.42 -1.80
C TRP A 151 -1.12 1.08 -1.68
N LEU A 152 -1.60 1.54 -0.52
CA LEU A 152 -1.83 2.96 -0.25
C LEU A 152 -0.51 3.76 -0.29
N ASP A 153 0.55 3.29 0.36
CA ASP A 153 1.84 4.00 0.34
C ASP A 153 2.40 4.12 -1.07
N PHE A 154 2.32 3.05 -1.87
CA PHE A 154 2.68 3.07 -3.28
C PHE A 154 1.84 4.11 -4.06
N THR A 155 0.53 4.11 -3.86
CA THR A 155 -0.40 5.01 -4.55
C THR A 155 -0.15 6.48 -4.18
N PHE A 156 0.01 6.78 -2.89
CA PHE A 156 0.34 8.13 -2.41
C PHE A 156 1.70 8.60 -2.92
N THR A 157 2.72 7.74 -2.91
CA THR A 157 4.04 8.06 -3.47
C THR A 157 3.94 8.41 -4.95
N ARG A 158 3.16 7.64 -5.72
CA ARG A 158 2.99 7.92 -7.15
C ARG A 158 2.24 9.24 -7.39
N ARG A 159 1.18 9.53 -6.63
CA ARG A 159 0.46 10.81 -6.71
C ARG A 159 1.38 12.00 -6.44
N ASN A 160 2.22 11.91 -5.40
CA ASN A 160 3.17 12.96 -5.06
C ASN A 160 4.21 13.19 -6.17
N ASN A 161 4.73 12.12 -6.77
CA ASN A 161 5.68 12.24 -7.89
C ASN A 161 5.04 12.89 -9.12
N GLN A 162 3.77 12.58 -9.41
CA GLN A 162 3.03 13.21 -10.52
C GLN A 162 2.77 14.70 -10.27
N ALA A 163 2.38 15.08 -9.06
CA ALA A 163 2.18 16.48 -8.69
C ALA A 163 3.48 17.29 -8.77
N ALA A 164 4.61 16.72 -8.32
CA ALA A 164 5.92 17.36 -8.40
C ALA A 164 6.38 17.57 -9.85
N ALA A 165 6.16 16.58 -10.73
CA ALA A 165 6.49 16.70 -12.15
C ALA A 165 5.67 17.78 -12.84
N ALA A 166 4.37 17.88 -12.52
CA ALA A 166 3.48 18.91 -13.07
C ALA A 166 3.86 20.33 -12.60
N ALA A 167 4.37 20.49 -11.37
CA ALA A 167 4.82 21.79 -10.86
C ALA A 167 6.18 22.23 -11.41
N ALA A 168 6.95 21.31 -12.00
CA ALA A 168 8.26 21.57 -12.62
C ALA A 168 8.15 21.87 -14.13
N THR A 169 6.94 21.83 -14.69
CA THR A 169 6.63 22.16 -16.08
C THR A 169 6.03 23.55 -16.16
#